data_AF-A0A962HAU8-F1
#
_entry.id   AF-A0A962HAU8-F1
#
_cell.length_a   1.000
_cell.length_b   1.000
_cell.length_c   1.000
_cell.angle_alpha   90.00
_cell.angle_beta   90.00
_cell.angle_gamma   90.00
#
_symmetry.space_group_name_H-M   'P 1'
#
loop_
_entity.id
_entity.type
_entity.pdbx_description
1 polymer ?
#
loop_
_entity_poly.entity_id
_entity_poly.type
_entity_poly.pdbx_seq_one_letter_code
_entity_poly.pdbx_strand_id
1 'polypeptide(L)'
;MRPSPHSLQFAAMLLALISAAPLSAATLDWPGPSPCNSTLMSCIDFAQPGDTLHIVSSASVSERLQIFKPLSIITAPGVSLSLTSTESHLMSINSAVPWAVTVSGVQIVGGSWFFAVNGAQAGELTLQQLSFRGNATGASTQLQVSMNQSGGARSQVRIRRNQFEIGSDNAAPNSVAAVGSGSSGGQILVEDNRFRPEDVVMVQSAHKALFGSLGGSGTWEAIIRRNQMLPAVATPSRRYASGVEVVSVDSASVNLMLHDNLLLLDQVAGAGRYGILLGGSGGQMSARVLNNTIVNAYTVLGFYANSSGQFDNNLVSGGFRFYEGAAPAGNFLQRGNLIHGMTEPSSWPVAPGTLTLDPMLSTQGMPLPGSPVMDAGSDTARGESGPGALGVPEALDANHLRRLEGAHVDIGALEGERVFYDGME
;
A
#
# COMPACT_ATOMS: atom_id res chain seq x y z
N MET A 1 -83.95 -25.12 -19.57
CA MET A 1 -83.08 -25.03 -18.38
C MET A 1 -81.78 -25.75 -18.66
N ARG A 2 -80.67 -25.02 -18.45
CA ARG A 2 -79.26 -25.44 -18.27
C ARG A 2 -78.44 -25.97 -19.47
N PRO A 3 -77.15 -25.56 -19.58
CA PRO A 3 -76.34 -25.64 -20.80
C PRO A 3 -75.33 -26.80 -20.77
N SER A 4 -74.81 -27.18 -21.95
CA SER A 4 -73.69 -28.12 -22.14
C SER A 4 -72.34 -27.37 -22.22
N PRO A 5 -71.21 -28.04 -21.91
CA PRO A 5 -69.97 -27.36 -21.53
C PRO A 5 -69.02 -27.15 -22.72
N HIS A 6 -68.50 -25.93 -22.84
CA HIS A 6 -67.29 -25.64 -23.61
C HIS A 6 -66.07 -25.83 -22.71
N SER A 7 -65.25 -26.83 -23.05
CA SER A 7 -63.96 -27.12 -22.44
C SER A 7 -62.94 -26.03 -22.79
N LEU A 8 -62.74 -25.04 -21.92
CA LEU A 8 -61.56 -24.17 -21.96
C LEU A 8 -60.37 -24.92 -21.35
N GLN A 9 -59.45 -25.34 -22.21
CA GLN A 9 -58.09 -25.75 -21.82
C GLN A 9 -57.33 -24.51 -21.32
N PHE A 10 -57.26 -24.33 -20.00
CA PHE A 10 -56.27 -23.46 -19.37
C PHE A 10 -54.94 -24.21 -19.33
N ALA A 11 -54.06 -23.92 -20.30
CA ALA A 11 -52.66 -24.31 -20.24
C ALA A 11 -51.98 -23.52 -19.12
N ALA A 12 -51.84 -24.14 -17.95
CA ALA A 12 -51.04 -23.63 -16.86
C ALA A 12 -49.55 -23.67 -17.27
N MET A 13 -49.04 -22.53 -17.74
CA MET A 13 -47.62 -22.33 -18.00
C MET A 13 -46.90 -22.27 -16.65
N LEU A 14 -46.42 -23.44 -16.20
CA LEU A 14 -45.63 -23.62 -14.99
C LEU A 14 -44.27 -22.93 -15.21
N LEU A 15 -44.18 -21.64 -14.84
CA LEU A 15 -42.95 -20.87 -14.84
C LEU A 15 -42.05 -21.43 -13.72
N ALA A 16 -41.22 -22.42 -14.08
CA ALA A 16 -40.18 -22.94 -13.20
C ALA A 16 -39.18 -21.80 -12.91
N LEU A 17 -39.36 -21.15 -11.76
CA LEU A 17 -38.33 -20.34 -11.12
C LEU A 17 -37.18 -21.29 -10.77
N ILE A 18 -36.26 -21.47 -11.72
CA ILE A 18 -34.97 -22.09 -11.45
C ILE A 18 -34.21 -21.08 -10.59
N SER A 19 -34.35 -21.22 -9.28
CA SER A 19 -33.45 -20.61 -8.31
C SER A 19 -32.06 -21.19 -8.57
N ALA A 20 -31.25 -20.47 -9.34
CA ALA A 20 -29.83 -20.76 -9.49
C ALA A 20 -29.22 -20.69 -8.09
N ALA A 21 -28.95 -21.85 -7.50
CA ALA A 21 -28.17 -21.91 -6.27
C ALA A 21 -26.83 -21.22 -6.56
N PRO A 22 -26.36 -20.31 -5.67
CA PRO A 22 -25.03 -19.73 -5.85
C PRO A 22 -24.03 -20.86 -5.93
N LEU A 23 -23.22 -20.90 -6.99
CA LEU A 23 -22.08 -21.83 -7.03
C LEU A 23 -21.25 -21.55 -5.79
N SER A 24 -21.15 -22.54 -4.91
CA SER A 24 -20.24 -22.49 -3.78
C SER A 24 -18.83 -22.44 -4.33
N ALA A 25 -18.07 -21.41 -3.97
CA ALA A 25 -16.63 -21.38 -4.21
C ALA A 25 -16.00 -22.65 -3.61
N ALA A 26 -15.23 -23.37 -4.41
CA ALA A 26 -14.51 -24.55 -3.97
C ALA A 26 -13.13 -24.16 -3.40
N THR A 27 -12.62 -24.97 -2.47
CA THR A 27 -11.21 -24.94 -2.08
C THR A 27 -10.49 -26.11 -2.75
N LEU A 28 -9.45 -25.80 -3.52
CA LEU A 28 -8.65 -26.76 -4.25
C LEU A 28 -7.25 -26.77 -3.63
N ASP A 29 -6.78 -27.94 -3.19
CA ASP A 29 -5.41 -28.06 -2.71
C ASP A 29 -4.44 -28.22 -3.88
N TRP A 30 -3.31 -27.51 -3.85
CA TRP A 30 -2.17 -27.79 -4.72
C TRP A 30 -0.89 -28.00 -3.91
N PRO A 31 -0.19 -29.13 -4.11
CA PRO A 31 -0.63 -30.32 -4.86
C PRO A 31 -1.80 -31.02 -4.17
N GLY A 32 -2.76 -31.53 -4.95
CA GLY A 32 -3.96 -32.22 -4.47
C GLY A 32 -4.45 -33.30 -5.44
N PRO A 33 -5.71 -33.77 -5.35
CA PRO A 33 -6.29 -34.70 -6.32
C PRO A 33 -6.29 -34.13 -7.75
N SER A 34 -6.31 -35.01 -8.76
CA SER A 34 -6.43 -34.62 -10.17
C SER A 34 -7.62 -33.66 -10.38
N PRO A 35 -7.44 -32.52 -11.09
CA PRO A 35 -6.28 -32.16 -11.93
C PRO A 35 -5.20 -31.31 -11.23
N CYS A 36 -5.28 -31.11 -9.92
CA CYS A 36 -4.34 -30.31 -9.15
C CYS A 36 -3.12 -31.10 -8.64
N ASN A 37 -2.82 -32.26 -9.24
CA ASN A 37 -1.75 -33.16 -8.81
C ASN A 37 -0.42 -32.95 -9.56
N SER A 38 -0.39 -32.12 -10.60
CA SER A 38 0.78 -31.93 -11.47
C SER A 38 1.44 -30.57 -11.28
N THR A 39 1.00 -29.55 -12.01
CA THR A 39 1.56 -28.20 -12.02
C THR A 39 0.62 -27.20 -11.35
N LEU A 40 1.17 -26.09 -10.87
CA LEU A 40 0.38 -25.01 -10.28
C LEU A 40 -0.58 -24.43 -11.34
N MET A 41 -0.08 -24.25 -12.57
CA MET A 41 -0.88 -23.74 -13.68
C MET A 41 -2.05 -24.68 -14.02
N SER A 42 -1.86 -26.00 -14.04
CA SER A 42 -2.96 -26.95 -14.30
C SER A 42 -4.09 -26.84 -13.27
N CYS A 43 -3.75 -26.60 -12.00
CA CYS A 43 -4.76 -26.38 -10.97
C CYS A 43 -5.47 -25.01 -11.13
N ILE A 44 -4.71 -23.96 -11.46
CA ILE A 44 -5.25 -22.61 -11.77
C ILE A 44 -6.21 -22.67 -12.98
N ASP A 45 -5.86 -23.41 -14.02
CA ASP A 45 -6.67 -23.54 -15.23
C ASP A 45 -7.99 -24.24 -14.93
N PHE A 46 -7.96 -25.29 -14.09
CA PHE A 46 -9.16 -26.01 -13.65
C PHE A 46 -10.07 -25.21 -12.73
N ALA A 47 -9.50 -24.41 -11.83
CA ALA A 47 -10.25 -23.63 -10.85
C ALA A 47 -11.30 -22.72 -11.50
N GLN A 48 -12.47 -22.59 -10.90
CA GLN A 48 -13.53 -21.71 -11.36
C GLN A 48 -13.39 -20.29 -10.77
N PRO A 49 -13.98 -19.26 -11.41
CA PRO A 49 -14.09 -17.94 -10.80
C PRO A 49 -14.72 -17.99 -9.40
N GLY A 50 -14.05 -17.41 -8.42
CA GLY A 50 -14.46 -17.40 -7.01
C GLY A 50 -13.79 -18.47 -6.15
N ASP A 51 -13.17 -19.49 -6.75
CA ASP A 51 -12.49 -20.56 -6.00
C ASP A 51 -11.29 -20.04 -5.20
N THR A 52 -10.84 -20.87 -4.26
CA THR A 52 -9.60 -20.68 -3.51
C THR A 52 -8.65 -21.83 -3.78
N LEU A 53 -7.46 -21.49 -4.25
CA LEU A 53 -6.33 -22.39 -4.38
C LEU A 53 -5.52 -22.37 -3.08
N HIS A 54 -5.59 -23.46 -2.33
CA HIS A 54 -4.89 -23.64 -1.07
C HIS A 54 -3.56 -24.37 -1.32
N ILE A 55 -2.46 -23.68 -1.08
CA ILE A 55 -1.12 -24.19 -1.36
C ILE A 55 -0.60 -24.93 -0.13
N VAL A 56 -0.46 -26.25 -0.24
CA VAL A 56 -0.06 -27.14 0.85
C VAL A 56 1.39 -27.64 0.73
N SER A 57 2.14 -27.13 -0.26
CA SER A 57 3.53 -27.48 -0.52
C SER A 57 4.42 -26.25 -0.64
N SER A 58 5.62 -26.31 -0.07
CA SER A 58 6.66 -25.28 -0.17
C SER A 58 7.50 -25.46 -1.45
N ALA A 59 6.86 -25.84 -2.54
CA ALA A 59 7.52 -26.06 -3.83
C ALA A 59 8.05 -24.74 -4.40
N SER A 60 9.15 -24.83 -5.15
CA SER A 60 9.59 -23.77 -6.04
C SER A 60 8.96 -23.97 -7.42
N VAL A 61 8.31 -22.93 -7.94
CA VAL A 61 7.66 -22.91 -9.24
C VAL A 61 8.35 -21.87 -10.11
N SER A 62 8.97 -22.32 -11.19
CA SER A 62 9.62 -21.45 -12.18
C SER A 62 8.67 -20.98 -13.29
N GLU A 63 7.44 -21.51 -13.31
CA GLU A 63 6.40 -21.14 -14.27
C GLU A 63 5.96 -19.69 -14.06
N ARG A 64 5.78 -18.97 -15.16
CA ARG A 64 5.08 -17.68 -15.13
C ARG A 64 3.59 -17.94 -14.95
N LEU A 65 2.99 -17.29 -13.95
CA LEU A 65 1.56 -17.40 -13.67
C LEU A 65 0.77 -16.35 -14.46
N GLN A 66 -0.32 -16.78 -15.09
CA GLN A 66 -1.26 -15.95 -15.83
C GLN A 66 -2.68 -16.32 -15.45
N ILE A 67 -3.36 -15.46 -14.71
CA ILE A 67 -4.67 -15.73 -14.12
C ILE A 67 -5.67 -14.69 -14.65
N PHE A 68 -6.69 -15.12 -15.38
CA PHE A 68 -7.67 -14.22 -16.02
C PHE A 68 -9.09 -14.34 -15.41
N LYS A 69 -9.16 -14.63 -14.12
CA LYS A 69 -10.39 -14.84 -13.35
C LYS A 69 -10.17 -14.43 -11.89
N PRO A 70 -11.22 -14.07 -11.14
CA PRO A 70 -11.10 -13.89 -9.70
C PRO A 70 -10.82 -15.26 -9.06
N LEU A 71 -9.57 -15.48 -8.63
CA LEU A 71 -9.11 -16.72 -7.99
C LEU A 71 -8.22 -16.35 -6.82
N SER A 72 -8.54 -16.85 -5.62
CA SER A 72 -7.69 -16.64 -4.44
C SER A 72 -6.56 -17.68 -4.41
N ILE A 73 -5.37 -17.28 -3.96
CA ILE A 73 -4.22 -18.17 -3.74
C ILE A 73 -3.73 -17.95 -2.32
N ILE A 74 -3.82 -18.99 -1.48
CA ILE A 74 -3.51 -18.88 -0.05
C ILE A 74 -2.60 -20.05 0.32
N THR A 75 -1.44 -19.77 0.90
CA THR A 75 -0.60 -20.83 1.47
C THR A 75 -1.12 -21.30 2.83
N ALA A 76 -0.98 -22.60 3.08
CA ALA A 76 -1.25 -23.19 4.39
C ALA A 76 -0.29 -22.62 5.45
N PRO A 77 -0.64 -22.65 6.75
CA PRO A 77 0.26 -22.20 7.82
C PRO A 77 1.62 -22.91 7.77
N GLY A 78 2.70 -22.15 7.77
CA GLY A 78 4.07 -22.66 7.70
C GLY A 78 4.52 -23.10 6.29
N VAL A 79 3.67 -23.00 5.27
CA VAL A 79 4.01 -23.27 3.87
C VAL A 79 4.44 -21.99 3.17
N SER A 80 5.49 -22.10 2.35
CA SER A 80 6.04 -20.98 1.59
C SER A 80 6.19 -21.36 0.11
N LEU A 81 5.24 -20.92 -0.71
CA LEU A 81 5.31 -21.06 -2.17
C LEU A 81 6.36 -20.09 -2.72
N SER A 82 7.38 -20.59 -3.41
CA SER A 82 8.38 -19.73 -4.06
C SER A 82 8.15 -19.69 -5.57
N LEU A 83 7.88 -18.50 -6.10
CA LEU A 83 7.83 -18.23 -7.53
C LEU A 83 9.18 -17.69 -7.97
N THR A 84 9.89 -18.46 -8.80
CA THR A 84 11.28 -18.17 -9.23
C THR A 84 11.37 -17.75 -10.70
N SER A 85 10.23 -17.52 -11.34
CA SER A 85 10.20 -16.94 -12.68
C SER A 85 10.76 -15.51 -12.64
N THR A 86 11.71 -15.20 -13.52
CA THR A 86 12.23 -13.83 -13.66
C THR A 86 11.33 -12.93 -14.51
N GLU A 87 10.22 -13.47 -15.00
CA GLU A 87 9.20 -12.72 -15.72
C GLU A 87 8.14 -12.14 -14.75
N SER A 88 7.32 -11.22 -15.25
CA SER A 88 6.20 -10.69 -14.48
C SER A 88 5.01 -11.64 -14.49
N HIS A 89 4.59 -12.09 -13.31
CA HIS A 89 3.33 -12.79 -13.10
C HIS A 89 2.15 -11.83 -13.36
N LEU A 90 1.05 -12.35 -13.90
CA LEU A 90 -0.12 -11.56 -14.25
C LEU A 90 -1.37 -12.16 -13.61
N MET A 91 -2.14 -11.32 -12.91
CA MET A 91 -3.52 -11.61 -12.55
C MET A 91 -4.42 -10.48 -13.05
N SER A 92 -5.33 -10.79 -13.97
CA SER A 92 -6.32 -9.85 -14.50
C SER A 92 -7.73 -10.26 -14.07
N ILE A 93 -8.33 -9.45 -13.21
CA ILE A 93 -9.68 -9.62 -12.69
C ILE A 93 -10.64 -8.81 -13.57
N ASN A 94 -11.37 -9.51 -14.43
CA ASN A 94 -12.45 -8.96 -15.24
C ASN A 94 -13.74 -9.69 -14.89
N SER A 95 -14.50 -9.15 -13.93
CA SER A 95 -15.73 -9.76 -13.42
C SER A 95 -16.95 -8.89 -13.71
N ALA A 96 -18.03 -9.56 -14.14
CA ALA A 96 -19.36 -8.98 -14.33
C ALA A 96 -20.26 -9.11 -13.08
N VAL A 97 -19.76 -9.76 -12.02
CA VAL A 97 -20.40 -9.88 -10.71
C VAL A 97 -19.43 -9.39 -9.62
N PRO A 98 -19.92 -9.04 -8.42
CA PRO A 98 -19.03 -8.74 -7.29
C PRO A 98 -18.04 -9.88 -7.03
N TRP A 99 -16.82 -9.53 -6.62
CA TRP A 99 -15.71 -10.50 -6.47
C TRP A 99 -14.85 -10.18 -5.25
N ALA A 100 -14.18 -11.20 -4.72
CA ALA A 100 -13.18 -11.08 -3.68
C ALA A 100 -12.01 -12.00 -4.01
N VAL A 101 -10.79 -11.47 -3.97
CA VAL A 101 -9.56 -12.20 -4.27
C VAL A 101 -8.55 -11.93 -3.16
N THR A 102 -7.97 -13.00 -2.62
CA THR A 102 -6.84 -12.91 -1.70
C THR A 102 -5.63 -13.65 -2.27
N VAL A 103 -4.47 -13.00 -2.30
CA VAL A 103 -3.17 -13.65 -2.51
C VAL A 103 -2.38 -13.55 -1.22
N SER A 104 -2.00 -14.69 -0.65
CA SER A 104 -1.40 -14.77 0.68
C SER A 104 -0.23 -15.75 0.76
N GLY A 105 0.87 -15.31 1.38
CA GLY A 105 1.98 -16.19 1.77
C GLY A 105 2.89 -16.65 0.63
N VAL A 106 2.91 -15.93 -0.49
CA VAL A 106 3.74 -16.25 -1.67
C VAL A 106 5.05 -15.47 -1.63
N GLN A 107 6.16 -16.15 -1.92
CA GLN A 107 7.48 -15.55 -2.13
C GLN A 107 7.75 -15.41 -3.63
N ILE A 108 8.20 -14.24 -4.07
CA ILE A 108 8.57 -13.93 -5.45
C ILE A 108 10.06 -13.61 -5.44
N VAL A 109 10.84 -14.41 -6.18
CA VAL A 109 12.31 -14.32 -6.20
C VAL A 109 12.78 -14.00 -7.61
N GLY A 110 13.38 -12.82 -7.78
CA GLY A 110 13.85 -12.31 -9.07
C GLY A 110 12.73 -11.96 -10.06
N GLY A 111 11.47 -11.95 -9.61
CA GLY A 111 10.28 -11.72 -10.42
C GLY A 111 9.53 -10.44 -10.05
N SER A 112 8.38 -10.23 -10.69
CA SER A 112 7.41 -9.22 -10.29
C SER A 112 5.98 -9.75 -10.44
N TRP A 113 5.00 -9.05 -9.87
CA TRP A 113 3.59 -9.41 -10.06
C TRP A 113 2.76 -8.18 -10.41
N PHE A 114 2.06 -8.28 -11.54
CA PHE A 114 1.08 -7.31 -12.00
C PHE A 114 -0.36 -7.81 -11.75
N PHE A 115 -1.13 -7.02 -11.02
CA PHE A 115 -2.56 -7.21 -10.80
C PHE A 115 -3.35 -6.15 -11.58
N ALA A 116 -4.25 -6.57 -12.46
CA ALA A 116 -5.13 -5.69 -13.22
C ALA A 116 -6.58 -5.90 -12.80
N VAL A 117 -7.27 -4.84 -12.37
CA VAL A 117 -8.68 -4.85 -11.99
C VAL A 117 -9.46 -4.06 -13.05
N ASN A 118 -10.09 -4.77 -13.99
CA ASN A 118 -10.70 -4.18 -15.19
C ASN A 118 -12.23 -4.39 -15.26
N GLY A 119 -12.83 -5.07 -14.27
CA GLY A 119 -14.26 -5.38 -14.25
C GLY A 119 -15.17 -4.15 -14.04
N ALA A 120 -16.48 -4.35 -14.26
CA ALA A 120 -17.52 -3.33 -14.08
C ALA A 120 -18.20 -3.35 -12.71
N GLN A 121 -17.93 -4.39 -11.92
CA GLN A 121 -18.49 -4.58 -10.58
C GLN A 121 -17.45 -4.32 -9.49
N ALA A 122 -17.96 -3.94 -8.32
CA ALA A 122 -17.16 -3.74 -7.12
C ALA A 122 -16.55 -5.07 -6.66
N GLY A 123 -15.37 -5.00 -6.08
CA GLY A 123 -14.76 -6.13 -5.41
C GLY A 123 -13.58 -5.74 -4.54
N GLU A 124 -12.97 -6.74 -3.92
CA GLU A 124 -11.84 -6.57 -3.02
C GLU A 124 -10.66 -7.44 -3.46
N LEU A 125 -9.49 -6.82 -3.63
CA LEU A 125 -8.22 -7.50 -3.81
C LEU A 125 -7.37 -7.32 -2.55
N THR A 126 -7.10 -8.40 -1.83
CA THR A 126 -6.18 -8.42 -0.69
C THR A 126 -4.88 -9.12 -1.08
N LEU A 127 -3.78 -8.40 -0.96
CA LEU A 127 -2.41 -8.87 -1.18
C LEU A 127 -1.69 -8.83 0.17
N GLN A 128 -1.44 -9.99 0.76
CA GLN A 128 -0.91 -10.05 2.11
C GLN A 128 0.18 -11.09 2.32
N GLN A 129 1.08 -10.84 3.27
CA GLN A 129 2.15 -11.78 3.63
C GLN A 129 2.97 -12.24 2.41
N LEU A 130 3.07 -11.38 1.39
CA LEU A 130 3.92 -11.60 0.23
C LEU A 130 5.34 -11.17 0.55
N SER A 131 6.31 -11.85 -0.05
CA SER A 131 7.71 -11.45 0.01
C SER A 131 8.25 -11.31 -1.40
N PHE A 132 8.85 -10.17 -1.71
CA PHE A 132 9.54 -9.92 -2.97
C PHE A 132 11.02 -9.73 -2.70
N ARG A 133 11.86 -10.49 -3.39
CA ARG A 133 13.31 -10.36 -3.34
C ARG A 133 13.86 -10.30 -4.76
N GLY A 134 14.67 -9.29 -5.05
CA GLY A 134 15.15 -9.01 -6.40
C GLY A 134 14.06 -8.46 -7.30
N ASN A 135 14.40 -8.26 -8.57
CA ASN A 135 13.52 -7.69 -9.58
C ASN A 135 13.51 -8.55 -10.84
N ALA A 136 12.34 -8.63 -11.47
CA ALA A 136 12.22 -9.12 -12.84
C ALA A 136 13.04 -8.25 -13.79
N THR A 137 13.75 -8.89 -14.72
CA THR A 137 14.53 -8.17 -15.73
C THR A 137 13.61 -7.25 -16.54
N GLY A 138 13.88 -5.94 -16.50
CA GLY A 138 13.10 -4.93 -17.22
C GLY A 138 11.75 -4.56 -16.58
N ALA A 139 11.40 -5.11 -15.42
CA ALA A 139 10.22 -4.68 -14.69
C ALA A 139 10.47 -3.35 -13.99
N SER A 140 9.52 -2.42 -14.08
CA SER A 140 9.59 -1.13 -13.38
C SER A 140 9.22 -1.21 -11.90
N THR A 141 8.67 -2.35 -11.46
CA THR A 141 8.24 -2.59 -10.08
C THR A 141 8.27 -4.06 -9.65
N GLN A 142 8.32 -4.31 -8.33
CA GLN A 142 8.12 -5.65 -7.76
C GLN A 142 6.64 -6.03 -7.72
N LEU A 143 5.80 -5.13 -7.20
CA LEU A 143 4.35 -5.28 -7.17
C LEU A 143 3.69 -4.10 -7.87
N GLN A 144 2.90 -4.39 -8.91
CA GLN A 144 2.06 -3.40 -9.56
C GLN A 144 0.59 -3.78 -9.44
N VAL A 145 -0.24 -2.83 -9.03
CA VAL A 145 -1.69 -2.95 -9.10
C VAL A 145 -2.23 -1.86 -10.01
N SER A 146 -3.03 -2.22 -11.00
CA SER A 146 -3.73 -1.30 -11.89
C SER A 146 -5.23 -1.49 -11.74
N MET A 147 -5.93 -0.43 -11.39
CA MET A 147 -7.39 -0.40 -11.27
C MET A 147 -7.96 0.43 -12.41
N ASN A 148 -8.45 -0.23 -13.45
CA ASN A 148 -9.07 0.38 -14.63
C ASN A 148 -10.55 -0.04 -14.73
N GLN A 149 -11.29 0.17 -13.66
CA GLN A 149 -12.69 -0.24 -13.61
C GLN A 149 -13.56 0.61 -14.52
N SER A 150 -14.48 -0.06 -15.20
CA SER A 150 -15.53 0.61 -15.97
C SER A 150 -16.81 0.71 -15.13
N GLY A 151 -17.63 1.74 -15.38
CA GLY A 151 -18.90 1.92 -14.68
C GLY A 151 -18.81 2.71 -13.37
N GLY A 152 -19.85 2.56 -12.53
CA GLY A 152 -20.03 3.33 -11.30
C GLY A 152 -19.59 2.63 -10.02
N ALA A 153 -19.18 1.37 -10.10
CA ALA A 153 -18.77 0.59 -8.94
C ALA A 153 -17.36 0.96 -8.48
N ARG A 154 -17.12 0.95 -7.16
CA ARG A 154 -15.82 1.21 -6.54
C ARG A 154 -15.26 -0.08 -5.96
N SER A 155 -14.01 -0.41 -6.28
CA SER A 155 -13.30 -1.54 -5.67
C SER A 155 -12.27 -1.08 -4.67
N GLN A 156 -11.86 -2.03 -3.84
CA GLN A 156 -10.84 -1.84 -2.83
C GLN A 156 -9.64 -2.73 -3.14
N VAL A 157 -8.44 -2.16 -3.04
CA VAL A 157 -7.18 -2.88 -3.04
C VAL A 157 -6.53 -2.70 -1.68
N ARG A 158 -6.12 -3.81 -1.06
CA ARG A 158 -5.44 -3.83 0.23
C ARG A 158 -4.10 -4.55 0.09
N ILE A 159 -3.01 -3.83 0.29
CA ILE A 159 -1.63 -4.33 0.25
C ILE A 159 -1.11 -4.29 1.69
N ARG A 160 -1.02 -5.45 2.36
CA ARG A 160 -0.69 -5.47 3.78
C ARG A 160 0.31 -6.52 4.23
N ARG A 161 1.14 -6.18 5.22
CA ARG A 161 2.08 -7.14 5.85
C ARG A 161 2.98 -7.84 4.84
N ASN A 162 3.32 -7.15 3.76
CA ASN A 162 4.24 -7.65 2.74
C ASN A 162 5.66 -7.18 3.04
N GLN A 163 6.62 -7.91 2.50
CA GLN A 163 8.04 -7.59 2.59
C GLN A 163 8.58 -7.35 1.17
N PHE A 164 9.24 -6.23 0.97
CA PHE A 164 9.85 -5.86 -0.29
C PHE A 164 11.34 -5.65 -0.07
N GLU A 165 12.16 -6.45 -0.74
CA GLU A 165 13.62 -6.32 -0.80
C GLU A 165 13.98 -6.03 -2.26
N ILE A 166 14.15 -4.76 -2.61
CA ILE A 166 14.34 -4.34 -4.00
C ILE A 166 15.80 -4.37 -4.41
N GLY A 167 16.08 -5.00 -5.55
CA GLY A 167 17.41 -5.05 -6.13
C GLY A 167 17.93 -3.72 -6.63
N SER A 168 19.26 -3.63 -6.73
CA SER A 168 20.01 -2.43 -7.12
C SER A 168 19.92 -2.07 -8.60
N ASP A 169 19.16 -2.81 -9.39
CA ASP A 169 19.10 -2.62 -10.83
C ASP A 169 18.19 -1.44 -11.19
N ASN A 170 18.68 -0.56 -12.06
CA ASN A 170 17.95 0.61 -12.56
C ASN A 170 16.61 0.26 -13.26
N ALA A 171 16.34 -1.02 -13.49
CA ALA A 171 15.13 -1.47 -14.17
C ALA A 171 13.87 -1.23 -13.34
N ALA A 172 13.91 -1.41 -12.00
CA ALA A 172 12.75 -1.31 -11.13
C ALA A 172 12.84 -0.12 -10.15
N PRO A 173 12.40 1.09 -10.54
CA PRO A 173 12.41 2.23 -9.64
C PRO A 173 11.40 2.13 -8.49
N ASN A 174 10.46 1.17 -8.42
CA ASN A 174 9.50 1.13 -7.31
C ASN A 174 9.32 -0.26 -6.71
N SER A 175 9.25 -0.38 -5.38
CA SER A 175 8.81 -1.65 -4.77
C SER A 175 7.32 -1.89 -5.03
N VAL A 176 6.48 -0.90 -4.76
CA VAL A 176 5.04 -0.95 -5.04
C VAL A 176 4.63 0.20 -5.95
N ALA A 177 3.89 -0.10 -7.03
CA ALA A 177 3.12 0.88 -7.78
C ALA A 177 1.63 0.55 -7.76
N ALA A 178 0.81 1.51 -7.33
CA ALA A 178 -0.65 1.44 -7.42
C ALA A 178 -1.15 2.51 -8.40
N VAL A 179 -1.71 2.07 -9.52
CA VAL A 179 -2.18 2.94 -10.60
C VAL A 179 -3.69 2.82 -10.69
N GLY A 180 -4.40 3.92 -10.50
CA GLY A 180 -5.84 3.99 -10.68
C GLY A 180 -6.19 4.84 -11.88
N SER A 181 -7.04 4.35 -12.78
CA SER A 181 -7.65 5.19 -13.81
C SER A 181 -9.11 4.76 -13.99
N GLY A 182 -10.05 5.59 -13.55
CA GLY A 182 -11.46 5.19 -13.58
C GLY A 182 -12.42 6.34 -13.29
N SER A 183 -13.63 6.24 -13.82
CA SER A 183 -14.67 7.25 -13.61
C SER A 183 -15.31 7.18 -12.22
N SER A 184 -15.33 6.00 -11.59
CA SER A 184 -15.86 5.79 -10.23
C SER A 184 -14.82 6.04 -9.12
N GLY A 185 -13.54 6.00 -9.47
CA GLY A 185 -12.45 5.97 -8.50
C GLY A 185 -12.36 4.62 -7.78
N GLY A 186 -11.88 4.62 -6.54
CA GLY A 186 -11.69 3.40 -5.77
C GLY A 186 -11.09 3.66 -4.40
N GLN A 187 -10.68 2.58 -3.74
CA GLN A 187 -9.98 2.65 -2.47
C GLN A 187 -8.69 1.85 -2.50
N ILE A 188 -7.60 2.42 -1.97
CA ILE A 188 -6.29 1.78 -1.90
C ILE A 188 -5.79 1.88 -0.45
N LEU A 189 -5.54 0.74 0.17
CA LEU A 189 -4.97 0.63 1.50
C LEU A 189 -3.60 -0.03 1.41
N VAL A 190 -2.56 0.67 1.83
CA VAL A 190 -1.19 0.13 1.92
C VAL A 190 -0.75 0.20 3.37
N GLU A 191 -0.68 -0.94 4.05
CA GLU A 191 -0.47 -0.96 5.49
C GLU A 191 0.47 -2.04 6.00
N ASP A 192 1.17 -1.76 7.10
CA ASP A 192 1.98 -2.77 7.80
C ASP A 192 3.06 -3.42 6.91
N ASN A 193 3.47 -2.81 5.80
CA ASN A 193 4.46 -3.36 4.90
C ASN A 193 5.86 -2.95 5.30
N ARG A 194 6.84 -3.79 4.98
CA ARG A 194 8.26 -3.55 5.23
C ARG A 194 9.01 -3.44 3.92
N PHE A 195 9.74 -2.36 3.75
CA PHE A 195 10.52 -2.07 2.56
C PHE A 195 12.00 -2.00 2.94
N ARG A 196 12.84 -2.68 2.17
CA ARG A 196 14.30 -2.62 2.26
C ARG A 196 14.93 -2.63 0.88
N PRO A 197 16.05 -1.91 0.69
CA PRO A 197 16.92 -2.19 -0.43
C PRO A 197 17.67 -3.52 -0.21
N GLU A 198 18.00 -4.21 -1.30
CA GLU A 198 18.93 -5.34 -1.28
C GLU A 198 20.33 -4.91 -0.82
N ASP A 199 21.07 -5.88 -0.29
CA ASP A 199 22.46 -5.74 0.13
C ASP A 199 23.45 -5.72 -1.07
N VAL A 200 23.11 -4.96 -2.12
CA VAL A 200 23.93 -4.83 -3.34
C VAL A 200 24.22 -3.35 -3.61
N VAL A 201 25.37 -3.07 -4.25
CA VAL A 201 25.79 -1.71 -4.61
C VAL A 201 24.80 -1.09 -5.60
N MET A 202 23.86 -0.27 -5.12
CA MET A 202 23.02 0.57 -5.97
C MET A 202 23.87 1.68 -6.64
N VAL A 203 23.88 1.72 -7.96
CA VAL A 203 24.36 2.91 -8.68
C VAL A 203 23.25 3.95 -8.52
N GLN A 204 23.56 5.13 -7.95
CA GLN A 204 22.62 6.22 -7.61
C GLN A 204 21.28 6.14 -8.37
N SER A 205 20.29 5.52 -7.76
CA SER A 205 19.04 5.15 -8.42
C SER A 205 17.86 5.67 -7.62
N ALA A 206 16.93 6.29 -8.33
CA ALA A 206 15.73 6.94 -7.82
C ALA A 206 14.68 5.94 -7.30
N HIS A 207 15.08 4.94 -6.51
CA HIS A 207 14.18 3.92 -5.99
C HIS A 207 13.19 4.51 -4.99
N LYS A 208 11.92 4.18 -5.20
CA LYS A 208 10.78 4.56 -4.40
C LYS A 208 10.24 3.32 -3.70
N ALA A 209 9.95 3.43 -2.42
CA ALA A 209 9.27 2.33 -1.75
C ALA A 209 7.81 2.22 -2.26
N LEU A 210 7.11 3.34 -2.34
CA LEU A 210 5.70 3.37 -2.74
C LEU A 210 5.40 4.50 -3.71
N PHE A 211 4.78 4.15 -4.84
CA PHE A 211 4.27 5.09 -5.84
C PHE A 211 2.78 4.85 -6.10
N GLY A 212 1.98 5.91 -6.02
CA GLY A 212 0.57 5.93 -6.38
C GLY A 212 0.31 6.92 -7.51
N SER A 213 -0.34 6.51 -8.59
CA SER A 213 -0.79 7.41 -9.66
C SER A 213 -2.29 7.25 -9.87
N LEU A 214 -3.07 8.23 -9.41
CA LEU A 214 -4.52 8.15 -9.32
C LEU A 214 -5.15 9.15 -10.29
N GLY A 215 -5.78 8.63 -11.34
CA GLY A 215 -6.34 9.37 -12.46
C GLY A 215 -7.80 9.07 -12.74
N GLY A 216 -8.25 9.49 -13.92
CA GLY A 216 -9.66 9.48 -14.32
C GLY A 216 -10.45 10.67 -13.76
N SER A 217 -11.76 10.49 -13.60
CA SER A 217 -12.69 11.53 -13.14
C SER A 217 -13.36 11.21 -11.80
N GLY A 218 -13.00 10.08 -11.19
CA GLY A 218 -13.60 9.61 -9.95
C GLY A 218 -12.95 10.18 -8.69
N THR A 219 -13.44 9.74 -7.53
CA THR A 219 -12.85 10.04 -6.23
C THR A 219 -12.11 8.81 -5.69
N TRP A 220 -10.84 9.00 -5.37
CA TRP A 220 -9.98 8.00 -4.77
C TRP A 220 -9.84 8.23 -3.27
N GLU A 221 -9.93 7.15 -2.51
CA GLU A 221 -9.60 7.11 -1.09
C GLU A 221 -8.31 6.30 -0.91
N ALA A 222 -7.27 6.93 -0.41
CA ALA A 222 -5.99 6.28 -0.17
C ALA A 222 -5.65 6.32 1.32
N ILE A 223 -5.32 5.18 1.89
CA ILE A 223 -4.83 5.05 3.27
C ILE A 223 -3.46 4.39 3.21
N ILE A 224 -2.43 5.08 3.69
CA ILE A 224 -1.05 4.58 3.73
C ILE A 224 -0.58 4.66 5.18
N ARG A 225 -0.45 3.51 5.85
CA ARG A 225 -0.20 3.51 7.30
C ARG A 225 0.71 2.43 7.83
N ARG A 226 1.45 2.72 8.89
CA ARG A 226 2.30 1.72 9.58
C ARG A 226 3.26 0.98 8.66
N ASN A 227 3.63 1.60 7.54
CA ASN A 227 4.66 1.05 6.68
C ASN A 227 6.02 1.45 7.23
N GLN A 228 6.97 0.54 7.11
CA GLN A 228 8.34 0.73 7.57
C GLN A 228 9.28 0.66 6.37
N MET A 229 9.90 1.77 6.04
CA MET A 229 10.97 1.86 5.04
C MET A 229 12.28 1.96 5.79
N LEU A 230 13.02 0.87 5.77
CA LEU A 230 14.19 0.68 6.60
C LEU A 230 15.46 0.66 5.74
N PRO A 231 16.63 0.92 6.34
CA PRO A 231 17.89 0.69 5.68
C PRO A 231 18.08 -0.79 5.31
N ALA A 232 18.96 -1.03 4.35
CA ALA A 232 19.54 -2.34 4.08
C ALA A 232 20.17 -2.93 5.36
N VAL A 233 20.23 -4.25 5.44
CA VAL A 233 20.77 -4.97 6.60
C VAL A 233 22.30 -4.93 6.58
N ALA A 234 22.91 -4.97 5.40
CA ALA A 234 24.37 -4.92 5.26
C ALA A 234 24.94 -3.50 5.28
N THR A 235 26.25 -3.41 5.59
CA THR A 235 27.02 -2.16 5.52
C THR A 235 27.78 -2.05 4.19
N PRO A 236 27.86 -0.86 3.58
CA PRO A 236 27.24 0.40 4.00
C PRO A 236 25.71 0.35 3.89
N SER A 237 25.00 0.81 4.95
CA SER A 237 23.54 0.76 5.01
C SER A 237 22.94 1.66 3.94
N ARG A 238 22.49 1.08 2.84
CA ARG A 238 21.77 1.80 1.79
C ARG A 238 20.32 2.02 2.20
N ARG A 239 19.67 3.01 1.59
CA ARG A 239 18.31 3.43 1.91
C ARG A 239 17.56 3.79 0.63
N TYR A 240 16.24 3.89 0.72
CA TYR A 240 15.43 4.34 -0.41
C TYR A 240 15.66 5.82 -0.71
N ALA A 241 15.60 6.17 -1.99
CA ALA A 241 15.67 7.55 -2.44
C ALA A 241 14.36 8.32 -2.19
N SER A 242 13.22 7.66 -2.41
CA SER A 242 11.90 8.19 -2.08
C SER A 242 11.14 7.27 -1.14
N GLY A 243 10.39 7.88 -0.22
CA GLY A 243 9.47 7.18 0.64
C GLY A 243 8.13 6.90 -0.06
N VAL A 244 7.19 7.82 0.14
CA VAL A 244 5.83 7.73 -0.41
C VAL A 244 5.60 8.83 -1.43
N GLU A 245 5.22 8.45 -2.64
CA GLU A 245 4.79 9.39 -3.67
C GLU A 245 3.37 9.06 -4.10
N VAL A 246 2.43 9.98 -3.95
CA VAL A 246 1.05 9.84 -4.44
C VAL A 246 0.75 11.02 -5.34
N VAL A 247 0.48 10.72 -6.61
CA VAL A 247 0.16 11.73 -7.61
C VAL A 247 -1.27 11.62 -8.11
N SER A 248 -1.91 12.78 -8.27
CA SER A 248 -3.21 12.89 -8.95
C SER A 248 -2.99 13.34 -10.40
N VAL A 249 -3.64 12.66 -11.33
CA VAL A 249 -3.64 13.01 -12.75
C VAL A 249 -5.08 13.21 -13.25
N ASP A 250 -5.22 13.73 -14.46
CA ASP A 250 -6.52 14.05 -15.07
C ASP A 250 -7.39 14.98 -14.21
N SER A 251 -8.63 14.58 -13.90
CA SER A 251 -9.57 15.35 -13.07
C SER A 251 -9.91 14.63 -11.76
N ALA A 252 -9.12 13.64 -11.37
CA ALA A 252 -9.40 12.81 -10.20
C ALA A 252 -9.34 13.60 -8.89
N SER A 253 -10.28 13.34 -7.99
CA SER A 253 -10.19 13.83 -6.61
C SER A 253 -9.54 12.75 -5.74
N VAL A 254 -8.53 13.11 -4.95
CA VAL A 254 -7.84 12.16 -4.05
C VAL A 254 -7.99 12.64 -2.61
N ASN A 255 -8.63 11.81 -1.79
CA ASN A 255 -8.62 11.91 -0.33
C ASN A 255 -7.55 10.96 0.19
N LEU A 256 -6.47 11.51 0.76
CA LEU A 256 -5.33 10.74 1.25
C LEU A 256 -5.21 10.87 2.77
N MET A 257 -5.03 9.73 3.43
CA MET A 257 -4.62 9.67 4.82
C MET A 257 -3.32 8.87 4.93
N LEU A 258 -2.25 9.55 5.31
CA LEU A 258 -0.91 9.01 5.40
C LEU A 258 -0.44 9.11 6.86
N HIS A 259 -0.41 7.99 7.59
CA HIS A 259 -0.19 8.07 9.03
C HIS A 259 0.60 6.92 9.65
N ASP A 260 1.32 7.20 10.74
CA ASP A 260 2.11 6.21 11.47
C ASP A 260 3.16 5.48 10.61
N ASN A 261 3.72 6.11 9.57
CA ASN A 261 4.76 5.49 8.74
C ASN A 261 6.16 5.90 9.21
N LEU A 262 7.08 4.93 9.21
CA LEU A 262 8.49 5.13 9.51
C LEU A 262 9.30 5.13 8.22
N LEU A 263 9.88 6.27 7.85
CA LEU A 263 10.62 6.48 6.60
C LEU A 263 12.09 6.80 6.92
N LEU A 264 12.97 5.78 6.88
CA LEU A 264 14.41 5.94 7.04
C LEU A 264 15.09 5.96 5.67
N LEU A 265 15.36 7.15 5.15
CA LEU A 265 15.67 7.39 3.74
C LEU A 265 17.11 7.83 3.51
N ASP A 266 17.48 7.93 2.24
CA ASP A 266 18.78 8.44 1.80
C ASP A 266 18.77 9.96 1.58
N GLN A 267 19.75 10.63 2.19
CA GLN A 267 19.94 12.08 2.10
C GLN A 267 20.99 12.48 1.07
N VAL A 268 21.63 11.51 0.40
CA VAL A 268 22.71 11.79 -0.55
C VAL A 268 22.19 12.56 -1.76
N ALA A 269 22.77 13.73 -2.00
CA ALA A 269 22.47 14.56 -3.16
C ALA A 269 22.66 13.80 -4.48
N GLY A 270 21.65 13.89 -5.37
CA GLY A 270 21.63 13.19 -6.65
C GLY A 270 21.10 11.75 -6.60
N ALA A 271 21.07 11.13 -5.42
CA ALA A 271 20.43 9.83 -5.20
C ALA A 271 19.05 9.97 -4.53
N GLY A 272 18.95 10.80 -3.48
CA GLY A 272 17.72 11.04 -2.75
C GLY A 272 16.72 11.95 -3.49
N ARG A 273 15.42 11.75 -3.25
CA ARG A 273 14.32 12.56 -3.78
C ARG A 273 13.41 13.02 -2.64
N TYR A 274 12.20 12.47 -2.54
CA TYR A 274 11.18 12.95 -1.61
C TYR A 274 10.89 11.93 -0.51
N GLY A 275 10.82 12.38 0.75
CA GLY A 275 10.23 11.58 1.81
C GLY A 275 8.75 11.32 1.54
N ILE A 276 8.01 12.41 1.32
CA ILE A 276 6.61 12.39 0.91
C ILE A 276 6.43 13.37 -0.26
N LEU A 277 5.89 12.88 -1.39
CA LEU A 277 5.48 13.69 -2.54
C LEU A 277 3.98 13.57 -2.79
N LEU A 278 3.24 14.67 -2.76
CA LEU A 278 1.77 14.68 -2.90
C LEU A 278 1.27 15.69 -3.95
N GLY A 279 0.22 15.31 -4.68
CA GLY A 279 -0.46 16.13 -5.69
C GLY A 279 0.01 15.79 -7.10
N GLY A 280 -0.27 16.60 -8.10
CA GLY A 280 0.19 16.27 -9.45
C GLY A 280 -0.23 17.28 -10.51
N SER A 281 -0.34 16.82 -11.75
CA SER A 281 -0.68 17.66 -12.90
C SER A 281 -2.18 17.88 -13.08
N GLY A 282 -3.02 17.19 -12.31
CA GLY A 282 -4.46 17.19 -12.49
C GLY A 282 -5.24 16.93 -11.22
N GLY A 283 -6.55 17.20 -11.26
CA GLY A 283 -7.45 16.93 -10.14
C GLY A 283 -7.17 17.76 -8.89
N GLN A 284 -7.71 17.33 -7.75
CA GLN A 284 -7.48 17.93 -6.43
C GLN A 284 -7.01 16.85 -5.45
N MET A 285 -6.10 17.19 -4.56
CA MET A 285 -5.66 16.31 -3.49
C MET A 285 -5.90 16.95 -2.12
N SER A 286 -6.70 16.29 -1.30
CA SER A 286 -6.85 16.60 0.12
C SER A 286 -6.13 15.53 0.92
N ALA A 287 -5.12 15.93 1.69
CA ALA A 287 -4.23 15.02 2.40
C ALA A 287 -4.20 15.30 3.89
N ARG A 288 -4.21 14.24 4.70
CA ARG A 288 -3.86 14.29 6.11
C ARG A 288 -2.62 13.45 6.35
N VAL A 289 -1.54 14.12 6.71
CA VAL A 289 -0.24 13.53 7.01
C VAL A 289 -0.03 13.61 8.52
N LEU A 290 -0.11 12.47 9.19
CA LEU A 290 -0.25 12.43 10.65
C LEU A 290 0.72 11.43 11.28
N ASN A 291 1.48 11.83 12.31
CA ASN A 291 2.29 10.88 13.09
C ASN A 291 3.28 10.07 12.22
N ASN A 292 3.94 10.67 11.23
CA ASN A 292 4.99 9.98 10.47
C ASN A 292 6.37 10.37 10.99
N THR A 293 7.33 9.44 10.94
CA THR A 293 8.75 9.70 11.23
C THR A 293 9.53 9.66 9.93
N ILE A 294 10.15 10.77 9.55
CA ILE A 294 10.92 10.91 8.30
C ILE A 294 12.35 11.31 8.66
N VAL A 295 13.29 10.43 8.37
CA VAL A 295 14.70 10.62 8.72
C VAL A 295 15.56 10.55 7.48
N ASN A 296 16.44 11.53 7.32
CA ASN A 296 17.45 11.59 6.25
C ASN A 296 16.86 11.56 4.84
N ALA A 297 15.71 12.19 4.61
CA ALA A 297 15.24 12.43 3.24
C ALA A 297 16.04 13.58 2.61
N TYR A 298 16.39 13.49 1.33
CA TYR A 298 16.97 14.63 0.62
C TYR A 298 16.00 15.83 0.62
N THR A 299 14.82 15.67 0.04
CA THR A 299 13.69 16.59 0.27
C THR A 299 12.67 15.88 1.13
N VAL A 300 12.29 16.43 2.27
CA VAL A 300 11.33 15.77 3.17
C VAL A 300 9.93 15.78 2.56
N LEU A 301 9.45 16.95 2.14
CA LEU A 301 8.12 17.16 1.59
C LEU A 301 8.19 17.77 0.19
N GLY A 302 7.40 17.25 -0.74
CA GLY A 302 7.14 17.90 -2.00
C GLY A 302 5.67 17.90 -2.36
N PHE A 303 5.05 19.08 -2.38
CA PHE A 303 3.62 19.20 -2.61
C PHE A 303 3.34 20.04 -3.86
N TYR A 304 2.56 19.49 -4.79
CA TYR A 304 2.11 20.19 -5.99
C TYR A 304 1.01 21.20 -5.67
N ALA A 305 0.82 22.20 -6.54
CA ALA A 305 -0.11 23.32 -6.31
C ALA A 305 -1.57 22.90 -6.06
N ASN A 306 -1.98 21.72 -6.52
CA ASN A 306 -3.33 21.17 -6.36
C ASN A 306 -3.53 20.36 -5.08
N SER A 307 -2.56 20.38 -4.17
CA SER A 307 -2.62 19.68 -2.89
C SER A 307 -2.85 20.63 -1.72
N SER A 308 -3.58 20.15 -0.72
CA SER A 308 -3.95 20.86 0.51
C SER A 308 -4.25 19.87 1.64
N GLY A 309 -4.25 20.36 2.88
CA GLY A 309 -4.79 19.61 4.01
C GLY A 309 -4.08 19.84 5.34
N GLN A 310 -3.63 18.77 6.00
CA GLN A 310 -3.07 18.82 7.34
C GLN A 310 -1.75 18.05 7.42
N PHE A 311 -0.80 18.57 8.20
CA PHE A 311 0.48 17.96 8.51
C PHE A 311 0.72 18.06 10.02
N ASP A 312 0.30 17.05 10.76
CA ASP A 312 0.24 17.07 12.22
C ASP A 312 1.06 15.95 12.87
N ASN A 313 1.64 16.22 14.03
CA ASN A 313 2.38 15.24 14.84
C ASN A 313 3.51 14.50 14.10
N ASN A 314 4.06 15.05 13.02
CA ASN A 314 5.13 14.41 12.27
C ASN A 314 6.50 14.77 12.84
N LEU A 315 7.40 13.79 12.85
CA LEU A 315 8.80 13.93 13.19
C LEU A 315 9.62 13.96 11.90
N VAL A 316 10.40 15.01 11.71
CA VAL A 316 11.33 15.17 10.60
C VAL A 316 12.73 15.45 11.13
N SER A 317 13.71 14.63 10.72
CA SER A 317 15.10 14.78 11.17
C SER A 317 16.13 14.52 10.08
N GLY A 318 17.22 15.30 10.09
CA GLY A 318 18.44 15.01 9.32
C GLY A 318 18.29 15.09 7.79
N GLY A 319 17.39 15.92 7.28
CA GLY A 319 17.16 16.08 5.84
C GLY A 319 18.04 17.15 5.18
N PHE A 320 18.11 17.14 3.85
CA PHE A 320 18.77 18.24 3.13
C PHE A 320 17.85 19.46 3.07
N ARG A 321 16.57 19.29 2.67
CA ARG A 321 15.56 20.35 2.62
C ARG A 321 14.23 19.88 3.20
N PHE A 322 13.57 20.73 4.00
CA PHE A 322 12.25 20.39 4.54
C PHE A 322 11.15 20.37 3.48
N TYR A 323 11.05 21.40 2.62
CA TYR A 323 10.01 21.47 1.62
C TYR A 323 10.50 21.98 0.26
N GLU A 324 10.02 21.36 -0.82
CA GLU A 324 10.16 21.83 -2.20
C GLU A 324 8.91 21.52 -3.02
N GLY A 325 8.23 22.54 -3.52
CA GLY A 325 7.04 22.36 -4.34
C GLY A 325 6.33 23.65 -4.67
N ALA A 326 5.20 23.53 -5.35
CA ALA A 326 4.38 24.65 -5.80
C ALA A 326 3.19 24.94 -4.88
N ALA A 327 2.90 24.06 -3.90
CA ALA A 327 1.84 24.30 -2.92
C ALA A 327 2.24 25.44 -1.96
N PRO A 328 1.41 26.49 -1.84
CA PRO A 328 1.60 27.49 -0.80
C PRO A 328 1.53 26.87 0.59
N ALA A 329 2.35 27.35 1.54
CA ALA A 329 2.32 26.88 2.93
C ALA A 329 0.93 27.02 3.57
N GLY A 330 0.18 28.06 3.19
CA GLY A 330 -1.19 28.30 3.68
C GLY A 330 -2.21 27.23 3.26
N ASN A 331 -1.88 26.33 2.32
CA ASN A 331 -2.73 25.19 1.97
C ASN A 331 -2.73 24.09 3.04
N PHE A 332 -1.79 24.14 4.00
CA PHE A 332 -1.62 23.11 5.01
C PHE A 332 -1.65 23.67 6.42
N LEU A 333 -2.57 23.14 7.24
CA LEU A 333 -2.51 23.32 8.69
C LEU A 333 -1.39 22.44 9.27
N GLN A 334 -0.61 22.97 10.20
CA GLN A 334 0.49 22.26 10.84
C GLN A 334 0.42 22.39 12.36
N ARG A 335 0.42 21.27 13.09
CA ARG A 335 0.38 21.23 14.56
C ARG A 335 1.26 20.13 15.13
N GLY A 336 1.90 20.38 16.27
CA GLY A 336 2.60 19.36 17.04
C GLY A 336 3.72 18.63 16.29
N ASN A 337 4.36 19.27 15.31
CA ASN A 337 5.45 18.64 14.56
C ASN A 337 6.79 18.84 15.27
N LEU A 338 7.77 17.99 14.95
CA LEU A 338 9.19 18.23 15.22
C LEU A 338 9.95 18.31 13.90
N ILE A 339 10.76 19.35 13.71
CA ILE A 339 11.63 19.52 12.54
C ILE A 339 13.04 19.84 13.03
N HIS A 340 13.99 18.93 12.80
CA HIS A 340 15.36 19.05 13.29
C HIS A 340 16.42 18.75 12.21
N GLY A 341 17.55 19.46 12.25
CA GLY A 341 18.73 19.13 11.45
C GLY A 341 18.54 19.23 9.93
N MET A 342 17.81 20.25 9.45
CA MET A 342 17.73 20.54 8.01
C MET A 342 18.97 21.30 7.55
N THR A 343 19.59 20.90 6.44
CA THR A 343 20.81 21.53 5.93
C THR A 343 20.53 22.85 5.20
N GLU A 344 19.47 22.89 4.40
CA GLU A 344 19.07 24.04 3.58
C GLU A 344 17.78 24.68 4.13
N PRO A 345 17.61 26.00 3.93
CA PRO A 345 16.37 26.68 4.26
C PRO A 345 15.20 26.16 3.41
N SER A 346 14.04 26.14 4.05
CA SER A 346 12.75 25.79 3.44
C SER A 346 12.03 27.04 2.93
N SER A 347 11.27 26.93 1.85
CA SER A 347 10.34 27.98 1.44
C SER A 347 9.08 28.05 2.31
N TRP A 348 8.76 26.96 3.01
CA TRP A 348 7.73 26.95 4.05
C TRP A 348 8.31 27.43 5.38
N PRO A 349 7.68 28.42 6.04
CA PRO A 349 8.07 28.80 7.39
C PRO A 349 7.78 27.65 8.37
N VAL A 350 8.59 27.56 9.42
CA VAL A 350 8.31 26.65 10.54
C VAL A 350 7.05 27.13 11.25
N ALA A 351 6.04 26.26 11.37
CA ALA A 351 4.78 26.61 12.00
C ALA A 351 4.96 26.85 13.51
N PRO A 352 4.21 27.78 14.13
CA PRO A 352 4.23 27.98 15.58
C PRO A 352 3.96 26.68 16.35
N GLY A 353 4.71 26.46 17.44
CA GLY A 353 4.61 25.25 18.26
C GLY A 353 5.36 24.03 17.71
N THR A 354 6.05 24.16 16.56
CA THR A 354 6.94 23.10 16.07
C THR A 354 8.18 22.99 16.95
N LEU A 355 8.50 21.79 17.42
CA LEU A 355 9.75 21.52 18.14
C LEU A 355 10.93 21.48 17.19
N THR A 356 12.09 21.97 17.63
CA THR A 356 13.34 22.00 16.83
C THR A 356 14.52 21.33 17.52
N LEU A 357 14.27 20.71 18.68
CA LEU A 357 15.25 19.96 19.46
C LEU A 357 15.66 18.66 18.74
N ASP A 358 16.84 18.13 19.07
CA ASP A 358 17.26 16.81 18.60
C ASP A 358 16.23 15.76 19.06
N PRO A 359 15.61 15.00 18.15
CA PRO A 359 14.61 14.00 18.51
C PRO A 359 15.19 12.80 19.25
N MET A 360 16.52 12.67 19.42
CA MET A 360 17.16 11.57 20.14
C MET A 360 16.66 10.20 19.65
N LEU A 361 16.89 9.90 18.37
CA LEU A 361 16.44 8.65 17.75
C LEU A 361 17.56 7.59 17.72
N SER A 362 17.16 6.33 17.83
CA SER A 362 18.03 5.19 17.49
C SER A 362 18.30 5.13 15.98
N THR A 363 19.23 4.26 15.56
CA THR A 363 19.49 4.00 14.14
C THR A 363 18.29 3.43 13.38
N GLN A 364 17.33 2.84 14.09
CA GLN A 364 16.08 2.31 13.58
C GLN A 364 14.93 3.34 13.69
N GLY A 365 15.22 4.60 14.05
CA GLY A 365 14.23 5.67 14.13
C GLY A 365 13.32 5.62 15.36
N MET A 366 13.68 4.84 16.38
CA MET A 366 12.93 4.74 17.63
C MET A 366 13.31 5.89 18.58
N PRO A 367 12.35 6.54 19.27
CA PRO A 367 12.68 7.48 20.34
C PRO A 367 13.49 6.82 21.46
N LEU A 368 14.58 7.46 21.86
CA LEU A 368 15.39 7.06 23.02
C LEU A 368 14.83 7.68 24.31
N PRO A 369 15.13 7.11 25.50
CA PRO A 369 14.73 7.71 26.77
C PRO A 369 15.13 9.18 26.89
N GLY A 370 14.19 10.02 27.32
CA GLY A 370 14.35 11.47 27.40
C GLY A 370 14.17 12.23 26.09
N SER A 371 13.82 11.55 24.99
CA SER A 371 13.50 12.21 23.71
C SER A 371 12.40 13.27 23.88
N PRO A 372 12.55 14.46 23.25
CA PRO A 372 11.54 15.52 23.31
C PRO A 372 10.27 15.22 22.50
N VAL A 373 10.21 14.10 21.77
CA VAL A 373 9.03 13.70 21.00
C VAL A 373 7.99 12.96 21.84
N MET A 374 8.39 12.45 23.01
CA MET A 374 7.52 11.72 23.91
C MET A 374 6.55 12.68 24.59
N ASP A 375 5.26 12.31 24.65
CA ASP A 375 4.17 13.09 25.24
C ASP A 375 4.05 14.53 24.67
N ALA A 376 4.54 14.77 23.45
CA ALA A 376 4.63 16.10 22.86
C ALA A 376 3.65 16.35 21.70
N GLY A 377 2.94 15.33 21.25
CA GLY A 377 1.98 15.41 20.15
C GLY A 377 0.62 15.96 20.57
N SER A 378 -0.23 16.21 19.57
CA SER A 378 -1.59 16.69 19.76
C SER A 378 -2.61 15.55 19.71
N ASP A 379 -3.25 15.26 20.84
CA ASP A 379 -4.35 14.30 20.93
C ASP A 379 -5.57 14.74 20.12
N THR A 380 -5.84 16.05 20.09
CA THR A 380 -6.90 16.63 19.26
C THR A 380 -6.63 16.35 17.79
N ALA A 381 -5.41 16.63 17.31
CA ALA A 381 -5.04 16.32 15.95
C ALA A 381 -5.12 14.82 15.66
N ARG A 382 -4.88 13.93 16.63
CA ARG A 382 -5.07 12.47 16.44
C ARG A 382 -6.54 12.06 16.34
N GLY A 383 -7.41 12.68 17.13
CA GLY A 383 -8.85 12.36 17.21
C GLY A 383 -9.71 12.84 16.03
N GLU A 384 -9.19 13.70 15.16
CA GLU A 384 -9.90 14.17 13.96
C GLU A 384 -10.06 13.06 12.91
N SER A 385 -11.03 13.20 11.99
CA SER A 385 -11.23 12.30 10.83
C SER A 385 -10.34 12.69 9.64
N GLY A 386 -10.08 11.75 8.75
CA GLY A 386 -9.39 12.04 7.49
C GLY A 386 -10.25 12.86 6.51
N PRO A 387 -9.67 13.26 5.36
CA PRO A 387 -10.42 13.91 4.30
C PRO A 387 -11.46 12.96 3.67
N GLY A 388 -12.55 13.54 3.15
CA GLY A 388 -13.63 12.77 2.51
C GLY A 388 -14.36 11.86 3.49
N ALA A 389 -14.48 10.57 3.14
CA ALA A 389 -15.12 9.55 3.96
C ALA A 389 -14.13 8.79 4.88
N LEU A 390 -12.89 9.24 4.97
CA LEU A 390 -11.86 8.57 5.77
C LEU A 390 -12.08 8.83 7.26
N GLY A 391 -12.18 7.75 8.03
CA GLY A 391 -12.42 7.80 9.47
C GLY A 391 -11.26 8.36 10.30
N VAL A 392 -11.40 8.24 11.62
CA VAL A 392 -10.33 8.54 12.58
C VAL A 392 -9.23 7.47 12.46
N PRO A 393 -7.93 7.83 12.58
CA PRO A 393 -6.86 6.85 12.53
C PRO A 393 -6.99 5.82 13.65
N GLU A 394 -6.66 4.56 13.36
CA GLU A 394 -6.58 3.50 14.38
C GLU A 394 -5.60 3.90 15.49
N ALA A 395 -5.86 3.51 16.74
CA ALA A 395 -5.00 3.85 17.87
C ALA A 395 -3.72 2.97 17.95
N LEU A 396 -3.10 2.68 16.80
CA LEU A 396 -1.91 1.82 16.69
C LEU A 396 -0.73 2.54 16.00
N ASP A 397 0.48 2.32 16.51
CA ASP A 397 1.74 2.85 15.98
C ASP A 397 2.34 1.94 14.89
N ALA A 398 3.48 2.33 14.30
CA ALA A 398 4.15 1.57 13.25
C ALA A 398 4.63 0.17 13.68
N ASN A 399 4.67 -0.13 14.97
CA ASN A 399 5.03 -1.42 15.57
C ASN A 399 3.81 -2.16 16.14
N HIS A 400 2.58 -1.71 15.81
CA HIS A 400 1.32 -2.26 16.30
C HIS A 400 1.12 -2.14 17.83
N LEU A 401 1.79 -1.19 18.48
CA LEU A 401 1.50 -0.82 19.86
C LEU A 401 0.47 0.31 19.93
N ARG A 402 -0.10 0.53 21.10
CA ARG A 402 -1.11 1.58 21.31
C ARG A 402 -0.47 2.98 21.18
N ARG A 403 -1.14 3.93 20.50
CA ARG A 403 -0.69 5.34 20.32
C ARG A 403 -0.91 6.28 21.52
N LEU A 404 -1.15 5.72 22.69
CA LEU A 404 -1.34 6.54 23.90
C LEU A 404 -0.93 5.68 25.08
N GLU A 405 0.35 5.76 25.43
CA GLU A 405 0.92 5.12 26.61
C GLU A 405 1.15 6.12 27.75
N GLY A 406 1.42 7.39 27.41
CA GLY A 406 1.66 8.48 28.37
C GLY A 406 0.50 9.46 28.52
N ALA A 407 0.85 10.73 28.77
CA ALA A 407 -0.10 11.83 28.93
C ALA A 407 -0.68 12.31 27.60
N HIS A 408 0.12 12.26 26.53
CA HIS A 408 -0.25 12.68 25.18
C HIS A 408 0.33 11.71 24.16
N VAL A 409 -0.23 11.69 22.95
CA VAL A 409 0.37 10.96 21.82
C VAL A 409 1.78 11.46 21.52
N ASP A 410 2.71 10.58 21.19
CA ASP A 410 4.06 10.99 20.80
C ASP A 410 4.09 11.67 19.42
N ILE A 411 5.10 12.49 19.14
CA ILE A 411 5.39 12.99 17.79
C ILE A 411 6.12 11.90 17.00
N GLY A 412 5.67 11.63 15.77
CA GLY A 412 6.23 10.61 14.90
C GLY A 412 5.43 9.29 14.91
N ALA A 413 6.00 8.27 14.27
CA ALA A 413 5.33 7.01 13.93
C ALA A 413 5.30 5.96 15.02
N LEU A 414 6.05 6.15 16.09
CA LEU A 414 6.28 5.19 17.15
C LEU A 414 5.87 5.79 18.48
N GLU A 415 5.32 4.99 19.37
CA GLU A 415 4.92 5.39 20.72
C GLU A 415 5.89 4.81 21.76
N GLY A 416 6.15 5.61 22.79
CA GLY A 416 6.83 5.25 24.02
C GLY A 416 8.35 5.21 23.92
N GLU A 417 8.99 5.15 25.09
CA GLU A 417 10.39 4.77 25.19
C GLU A 417 10.55 3.27 24.92
N ARG A 418 11.62 2.88 24.23
CA ARG A 418 12.02 1.47 24.17
C ARG A 418 13.46 1.29 24.59
N VAL A 419 13.64 0.55 25.67
CA VAL A 419 14.93 -0.02 26.05
C VAL A 419 15.14 -1.26 25.19
N PHE A 420 15.94 -1.14 24.14
CA PHE A 420 16.48 -2.32 23.47
C PHE A 420 17.56 -2.90 24.37
N TYR A 421 17.35 -4.08 24.92
CA TYR A 421 18.46 -4.92 25.34
C TYR A 421 19.17 -5.35 24.05
N ASP A 422 20.34 -4.78 23.82
CA ASP A 422 21.22 -4.89 22.66
C ASP A 422 21.87 -6.27 22.53
N GLY A 423 21.11 -7.35 22.69
CA GLY A 423 21.63 -8.70 22.72
C GLY A 423 20.75 -9.69 21.97
N MET A 424 20.99 -9.82 20.65
CA MET A 424 20.58 -10.92 19.78
C MET A 424 19.06 -11.14 19.60
N GLU A 425 18.56 -10.79 18.42
CA GLU A 425 17.58 -11.65 17.73
C GLU A 425 18.32 -12.64 16.84
#